data_AF-A0A528B9F2-F1
#
_entry.id   AF-A0A528B9F2-F1
#
_cell.length_a   1.000
_cell.length_b   1.000
_cell.length_c   1.000
_cell.angle_alpha   90.00
_cell.angle_beta   90.00
_cell.angle_gamma   90.00
#
_symmetry.space_group_name_H-M   'P 1'
#
loop_
_entity.id
_entity.type
_entity.pdbx_description
1 polymer ?
#
loop_
_entity_poly.entity_id
_entity_poly.type
_entity_poly.pdbx_seq_one_letter_code
_entity_poly.pdbx_strand_id
1 'polypeptide(L)'
;VRMGGAKAQLFAALHQRESSADRAVLAEMLARLFDAPVAMLQNYLEITLTPGNALMHPAVLYGLIGPGAPWQDKPFDEPICWWSDCPRAGAELLETCDAENQAIRGAIEGRLGIDLSTVKPLRQELIEAYGSQIGDDRTMYTLLRTNRAYAGIRAPLVPNPHGPGLLIDRE
;
A
#
# COMPACT_ATOMS: atom_id res chain seq x y z
N VAL A 1 10.69 20.69 -11.20
CA VAL A 1 10.19 19.34 -10.85
C VAL A 1 8.74 19.25 -11.31
N ARG A 2 8.38 18.26 -12.15
CA ARG A 2 6.95 18.01 -12.48
C ARG A 2 6.35 17.23 -11.31
N MET A 3 5.49 17.87 -10.54
CA MET A 3 4.77 17.22 -9.45
C MET A 3 3.62 16.40 -10.05
N GLY A 4 3.54 15.11 -9.72
CA GLY A 4 2.54 14.16 -10.24
C GLY A 4 1.12 14.33 -9.67
N GLY A 5 0.82 15.49 -9.07
CA GLY A 5 -0.41 15.77 -8.33
C GLY A 5 -0.19 15.82 -6.81
N ALA A 6 -1.00 16.62 -6.11
CA ALA A 6 -1.01 16.69 -4.66
C ALA A 6 -1.96 15.64 -4.07
N LYS A 7 -1.59 15.04 -2.93
CA LYS A 7 -2.52 14.21 -2.15
C LYS A 7 -3.62 15.11 -1.59
N ALA A 8 -4.86 14.60 -1.52
CA ALA A 8 -5.98 15.35 -0.95
C ALA A 8 -5.82 15.61 0.56
N GLN A 9 -5.12 14.72 1.26
CA GLN A 9 -4.85 14.81 2.68
C GLN A 9 -3.56 14.05 3.01
N LEU A 10 -2.85 14.51 4.02
CA LEU A 10 -1.72 13.83 4.64
C LEU A 10 -2.03 13.51 6.10
N PHE A 11 -1.33 12.53 6.65
CA PHE A 11 -1.44 12.15 8.05
C PHE A 11 -0.06 12.12 8.69
N ALA A 12 0.01 12.58 9.93
CA ALA A 12 1.22 12.57 10.73
C ALA A 12 0.89 12.17 12.16
N ALA A 13 1.83 11.51 12.82
CA ALA A 13 1.69 11.08 14.20
C ALA A 13 3.02 11.27 14.93
N LEU A 14 2.94 11.49 16.23
CA LEU A 14 4.11 11.53 17.10
C LEU A 14 4.14 10.29 17.99
N HIS A 15 5.35 9.90 18.40
CA HIS A 15 5.51 8.91 19.46
C HIS A 15 4.99 9.47 20.78
N GLN A 16 4.47 8.61 21.67
CA GLN A 16 3.98 8.97 23.02
C GLN A 16 5.01 9.63 23.96
N ARG A 17 6.26 9.80 23.51
CA ARG A 17 7.33 10.49 24.26
C ARG A 17 7.26 12.00 24.06
N GLU A 18 6.62 12.44 22.97
CA GLU A 18 6.48 13.84 22.62
C GLU A 18 5.28 14.46 23.34
N SER A 19 5.40 15.75 23.64
CA SER A 19 4.35 16.50 24.33
C SER A 19 3.26 16.98 23.37
N SER A 20 2.14 17.45 23.94
CA SER A 20 1.11 18.16 23.18
C SER A 20 1.63 19.46 22.55
N ALA A 21 2.63 20.10 23.16
CA ALA A 21 3.29 21.28 22.60
C ALA A 21 4.08 20.92 21.33
N ASP A 22 4.84 19.81 21.36
CA ASP A 22 5.58 19.31 20.19
C ASP A 22 4.63 18.96 19.04
N ARG A 23 3.46 18.38 19.37
CA ARG A 23 2.39 18.11 18.39
C ARG A 23 1.88 19.38 17.71
N ALA A 24 1.66 20.45 18.47
CA ALA A 24 1.19 21.73 17.92
C ALA A 24 2.25 22.38 17.03
N VAL A 25 3.52 22.38 17.48
CA VAL A 25 4.65 22.89 16.71
C VAL A 25 4.80 22.14 15.39
N LEU A 26 4.77 20.79 15.41
CA LEU A 26 4.85 19.99 14.20
C LEU A 26 3.66 20.26 13.26
N ALA A 27 2.44 20.37 13.78
CA ALA A 27 1.27 20.67 12.97
C ALA A 27 1.41 22.03 12.23
N GLU A 28 1.90 23.06 12.92
CA GLU A 28 2.16 24.38 12.31
C GLU A 28 3.24 24.29 11.22
N MET A 29 4.33 23.56 11.48
CA MET A 29 5.39 23.35 10.50
C MET A 29 4.85 22.65 9.24
N LEU A 30 4.09 21.57 9.41
CA LEU A 30 3.54 20.80 8.30
C LEU A 30 2.52 21.61 7.49
N ALA A 31 1.70 22.43 8.15
CA ALA A 31 0.75 23.34 7.49
C ALA A 31 1.43 24.44 6.67
N ARG A 32 2.69 24.78 6.97
CA ARG A 32 3.50 25.72 6.17
C ARG A 32 4.23 25.04 5.01
N LEU A 33 4.49 23.74 5.12
CA LEU A 33 5.25 22.96 4.13
C LEU A 33 4.38 22.35 3.04
N PHE A 34 3.14 21.97 3.38
CA PHE A 34 2.23 21.29 2.48
C PHE A 34 0.97 22.10 2.23
N ASP A 35 0.60 22.24 0.95
CA ASP A 35 -0.70 22.77 0.56
C ASP A 35 -1.85 21.82 0.97
N ALA A 36 -1.55 20.51 1.01
CA ALA A 36 -2.51 19.50 1.45
C ALA A 36 -2.71 19.56 2.97
N PRO A 37 -3.96 19.46 3.46
CA PRO A 37 -4.22 19.45 4.89
C PRO A 37 -3.53 18.24 5.54
N VAL A 38 -2.88 18.48 6.68
CA VAL A 38 -2.23 17.43 7.46
C VAL A 38 -2.99 17.17 8.74
N ALA A 39 -3.57 15.97 8.86
CA ALA A 39 -4.25 15.54 10.07
C ALA A 39 -3.24 14.90 11.04
N MET A 40 -3.16 15.47 12.24
CA MET A 40 -2.40 14.87 13.34
C MET A 40 -3.21 13.73 13.96
N LEU A 41 -2.71 12.50 13.82
CA LEU A 41 -3.25 11.29 14.41
C LEU A 41 -2.92 11.21 15.91
N GLN A 42 -3.66 10.37 16.65
CA GLN A 42 -3.54 10.26 18.11
C GLN A 42 -2.39 9.36 18.54
N ASN A 43 -2.07 8.35 17.74
CA ASN A 43 -1.06 7.35 18.04
C ASN A 43 -0.24 7.01 16.78
N TYR A 44 1.08 6.89 16.94
CA TYR A 44 1.96 6.53 15.82
C TYR A 44 1.66 5.15 15.23
N LEU A 45 1.04 4.24 15.99
CA LEU A 45 0.63 2.93 15.51
C LEU A 45 -0.43 3.01 14.40
N GLU A 46 -1.20 4.11 14.33
CA GLU A 46 -2.14 4.34 13.23
C GLU A 46 -1.40 4.40 11.87
N ILE A 47 -0.24 5.06 11.82
CA ILE A 47 0.63 5.07 10.62
C ILE A 47 1.28 3.71 10.40
N THR A 48 1.84 3.12 11.45
CA THR A 48 2.59 1.84 11.35
C THR A 48 1.73 0.69 10.83
N LEU A 49 0.45 0.66 11.23
CA LEU A 49 -0.49 -0.41 10.86
C LEU A 49 -1.33 -0.07 9.62
N THR A 50 -1.15 1.10 9.00
CA THR A 50 -1.82 1.42 7.73
C THR A 50 -1.37 0.41 6.66
N PRO A 51 -2.28 -0.43 6.12
CA PRO A 51 -1.88 -1.64 5.39
C PRO A 51 -1.24 -1.37 4.03
N GLY A 52 -1.61 -0.26 3.37
CA GLY A 52 -1.24 0.00 1.97
C GLY A 52 0.26 -0.06 1.67
N ASN A 53 1.10 0.49 2.54
CA ASN A 53 2.53 0.56 2.27
C ASN A 53 3.24 -0.77 2.50
N ALA A 54 2.97 -1.43 3.63
CA ALA A 54 3.71 -2.62 4.03
C ALA A 54 3.26 -3.88 3.28
N LEU A 55 1.98 -3.99 2.92
CA LEU A 55 1.40 -5.25 2.47
C LEU A 55 1.31 -5.38 0.94
N MET A 56 0.99 -4.29 0.24
CA MET A 56 0.61 -4.37 -1.19
C MET A 56 1.72 -4.91 -2.08
N HIS A 57 2.95 -4.38 -1.98
CA HIS A 57 4.04 -4.76 -2.88
C HIS A 57 4.55 -6.18 -2.62
N PRO A 58 4.83 -6.59 -1.36
CA PRO A 58 5.34 -7.94 -1.09
C PRO A 58 4.37 -9.06 -1.51
N ALA A 59 3.07 -8.89 -1.28
CA ALA A 59 2.07 -9.90 -1.65
C ALA A 59 1.99 -10.09 -3.18
N VAL A 60 2.01 -9.00 -3.94
CA VAL A 60 2.02 -9.06 -5.42
C VAL A 60 3.32 -9.67 -5.93
N LEU A 61 4.47 -9.25 -5.39
CA LEU A 61 5.77 -9.81 -5.77
C LEU A 61 5.83 -11.32 -5.49
N TYR A 62 5.37 -11.74 -4.31
CA TYR A 62 5.32 -13.15 -3.94
C TYR A 62 4.38 -13.95 -4.86
N GLY A 63 3.23 -13.38 -5.23
CA GLY A 63 2.31 -13.99 -6.19
C GLY A 63 2.88 -14.12 -7.61
N LEU A 64 3.85 -13.29 -7.99
CA LEU A 64 4.53 -13.32 -9.29
C LEU A 64 5.69 -14.33 -9.30
N ILE A 65 6.60 -14.23 -8.33
CA ILE A 65 7.91 -14.92 -8.36
C ILE A 65 8.21 -15.78 -7.12
N GLY A 66 7.29 -15.85 -6.17
CA GLY A 66 7.45 -16.69 -4.98
C GLY A 66 7.43 -18.20 -5.29
N PRO A 67 7.69 -19.06 -4.29
CA PRO A 67 7.57 -20.51 -4.44
C PRO A 67 6.19 -20.92 -4.99
N GLY A 68 6.18 -21.69 -6.08
CA GLY A 68 4.96 -22.13 -6.77
C GLY A 68 4.30 -21.07 -7.66
N ALA A 69 4.86 -19.87 -7.75
CA ALA A 69 4.32 -18.81 -8.59
C ALA A 69 4.63 -19.02 -10.08
N PRO A 70 3.90 -18.36 -11.01
CA PRO A 70 4.05 -18.63 -12.45
C PRO A 70 5.46 -18.34 -12.99
N TRP A 71 6.14 -17.34 -12.42
CA TRP A 71 7.50 -16.92 -12.80
C TRP A 71 8.56 -17.32 -11.76
N GLN A 72 8.30 -18.35 -10.94
CA GLN A 72 9.34 -18.91 -10.09
C GLN A 72 10.51 -19.39 -10.97
N ASP A 73 11.69 -18.81 -10.76
CA ASP A 73 12.94 -19.12 -11.46
C ASP A 73 12.84 -19.07 -13.00
N LYS A 74 11.89 -18.29 -13.53
CA LYS A 74 11.64 -18.15 -14.96
C LYS A 74 11.63 -16.67 -15.37
N PRO A 75 12.25 -16.32 -16.52
CA PRO A 75 12.09 -14.99 -17.10
C PRO A 75 10.64 -14.71 -17.50
N PHE A 76 10.27 -13.44 -17.52
CA PHE A 76 9.04 -12.94 -18.15
C PHE A 76 9.27 -12.83 -19.67
N ASP A 77 8.30 -13.27 -20.47
CA ASP A 77 8.38 -13.18 -21.93
C ASP A 77 8.17 -11.75 -22.42
N GLU A 78 7.35 -10.97 -21.72
CA GLU A 78 6.98 -9.60 -22.06
C GLU A 78 6.85 -8.70 -20.81
N PRO A 79 6.90 -7.36 -20.96
CA PRO A 79 6.64 -6.46 -19.86
C PRO A 79 5.23 -6.61 -19.31
N ILE A 80 5.09 -6.71 -17.99
CA ILE A 80 3.78 -6.78 -17.31
C ILE A 80 3.43 -5.47 -16.59
N CYS A 81 2.15 -5.22 -16.40
CA CYS A 81 1.63 -4.17 -15.53
C CYS A 81 1.53 -4.70 -14.09
N TRP A 82 2.22 -4.03 -13.17
CA TRP A 82 2.41 -4.47 -11.79
C TRP A 82 1.10 -4.82 -11.07
N TRP A 83 0.10 -3.94 -11.14
CA TRP A 83 -1.21 -4.17 -10.50
C TRP A 83 -2.20 -4.85 -11.45
N SER A 84 -2.26 -4.42 -12.71
CA SER A 84 -3.26 -4.91 -13.67
C SER A 84 -3.04 -6.35 -14.10
N ASP A 85 -1.81 -6.86 -14.03
CA ASP A 85 -1.47 -8.25 -14.30
C ASP A 85 -1.20 -9.06 -13.02
N CYS A 86 -1.52 -8.49 -11.85
CA CYS A 86 -1.42 -9.19 -10.58
C CYS A 86 -2.13 -10.56 -10.64
N PRO A 87 -1.43 -11.67 -10.32
CA PRO A 87 -2.05 -12.99 -10.22
C PRO A 87 -3.06 -13.04 -9.09
N ARG A 88 -4.13 -13.84 -9.27
CA ARG A 88 -5.16 -14.01 -8.24
C ARG A 88 -4.59 -14.41 -6.88
N ALA A 89 -3.65 -15.35 -6.88
CA ALA A 89 -2.98 -15.80 -5.65
C ALA A 89 -2.27 -14.66 -4.90
N GLY A 90 -1.69 -13.68 -5.60
CA GLY A 90 -1.08 -12.51 -4.97
C GLY A 90 -2.12 -11.58 -4.33
N ALA A 91 -3.27 -11.39 -5.00
CA ALA A 91 -4.37 -10.59 -4.45
C ALA A 91 -5.05 -11.28 -3.25
N GLU A 92 -5.22 -12.61 -3.28
CA GLU A 92 -5.77 -13.39 -2.16
C GLU A 92 -4.80 -13.43 -0.97
N LEU A 93 -3.49 -13.54 -1.23
CA LEU A 93 -2.46 -13.40 -0.20
C LEU A 93 -2.52 -12.01 0.46
N LEU A 94 -2.71 -10.96 -0.34
CA LEU A 94 -2.86 -9.60 0.18
C LEU A 94 -4.08 -9.46 1.10
N GLU A 95 -5.23 -10.04 0.75
CA GLU A 95 -6.41 -10.08 1.63
C GLU A 95 -6.13 -10.83 2.94
N THR A 96 -5.38 -11.92 2.88
CA THR A 96 -4.97 -12.68 4.06
C THR A 96 -4.08 -11.85 4.98
N CYS A 97 -3.06 -11.18 4.42
CA CYS A 97 -2.17 -10.31 5.20
C CYS A 97 -2.91 -9.11 5.81
N ASP A 98 -3.87 -8.52 5.10
CA ASP A 98 -4.71 -7.45 5.64
C ASP A 98 -5.57 -7.96 6.81
N ALA A 99 -6.17 -9.15 6.70
CA ALA A 99 -6.93 -9.75 7.80
C ALA A 99 -6.06 -9.98 9.06
N GLU A 100 -4.82 -10.44 8.90
CA GLU A 100 -3.86 -10.56 10.00
C GLU A 100 -3.51 -9.19 10.61
N ASN A 101 -3.29 -8.17 9.77
CA ASN A 101 -3.02 -6.81 10.21
C ASN A 101 -4.20 -6.22 11.01
N GLN A 102 -5.44 -6.45 10.57
CA GLN A 102 -6.65 -6.04 11.31
C GLN A 102 -6.80 -6.79 12.64
N ALA A 103 -6.45 -8.07 12.69
CA ALA A 103 -6.44 -8.83 13.94
C ALA A 103 -5.38 -8.29 14.93
N ILE A 104 -4.19 -7.92 14.45
CA ILE A 104 -3.16 -7.26 15.24
C ILE A 104 -3.65 -5.92 15.78
N ARG A 105 -4.26 -5.09 14.92
CA ARG A 105 -4.87 -3.80 15.33
C ARG A 105 -5.88 -4.01 16.47
N GLY A 106 -6.83 -4.92 16.31
CA GLY A 106 -7.84 -5.21 17.35
C GLY A 106 -7.23 -5.73 18.66
N ALA A 107 -6.20 -6.58 18.58
CA ALA A 107 -5.50 -7.06 19.76
C ALA A 107 -4.73 -5.94 20.51
N ILE A 108 -4.15 -4.99 19.77
CA ILE A 108 -3.47 -3.83 20.34
C ILE A 108 -4.46 -2.90 21.04
N GLU A 109 -5.60 -2.58 20.40
CA GLU A 109 -6.64 -1.75 21.01
C GLU A 109 -7.13 -2.36 22.33
N GLY A 110 -7.44 -3.66 22.33
CA GLY A 110 -7.91 -4.36 23.53
C GLY A 110 -6.88 -4.42 24.66
N ARG A 111 -5.59 -4.50 24.34
CA ARG A 111 -4.51 -4.58 25.34
C ARG A 111 -4.08 -3.22 25.88
N LEU A 112 -4.05 -2.20 25.03
CA LEU A 112 -3.50 -0.88 25.38
C LEU A 112 -4.59 0.16 25.68
N GLY A 113 -5.85 -0.11 25.37
CA GLY A 113 -6.95 0.84 25.56
C GLY A 113 -6.80 2.09 24.69
N ILE A 114 -6.17 1.97 23.52
CA ILE A 114 -5.98 3.06 22.55
C ILE A 114 -6.98 2.92 21.40
N ASP A 115 -7.24 4.03 20.71
CA ASP A 115 -8.06 4.06 19.49
C ASP A 115 -7.16 3.97 18.26
N LEU A 116 -7.39 2.95 17.43
CA LEU A 116 -6.75 2.73 16.13
C LEU A 116 -7.81 2.59 15.02
N SER A 117 -8.99 3.21 15.18
CA SER A 117 -10.11 3.13 14.22
C SER A 117 -9.83 3.76 12.86
N THR A 118 -8.77 4.57 12.75
CA THR A 118 -8.30 5.12 11.48
C THR A 118 -7.62 4.06 10.59
N VAL A 119 -7.15 2.96 11.17
CA VAL A 119 -6.57 1.83 10.44
C VAL A 119 -7.71 0.99 9.86
N LYS A 120 -7.97 1.16 8.57
CA LYS A 120 -9.09 0.50 7.89
C LYS A 120 -8.61 -0.77 7.15
N PRO A 121 -9.51 -1.71 6.85
CA PRO A 121 -9.21 -2.78 5.90
C PRO A 121 -8.72 -2.20 4.58
N LEU A 122 -7.66 -2.78 4.00
CA LEU A 122 -7.00 -2.24 2.82
C LEU A 122 -7.95 -2.01 1.64
N ARG A 123 -8.87 -2.94 1.40
CA ARG A 123 -9.85 -2.81 0.31
C ARG A 123 -10.72 -1.56 0.49
N GLN A 124 -11.09 -1.25 1.73
CA GLN A 124 -11.84 -0.04 2.05
C GLN A 124 -10.99 1.22 1.80
N GLU A 125 -9.73 1.25 2.22
CA GLU A 125 -8.83 2.39 1.94
C GLU A 125 -8.69 2.66 0.44
N LEU A 126 -8.54 1.60 -0.37
CA LEU A 126 -8.43 1.72 -1.81
C LEU A 126 -9.72 2.22 -2.46
N ILE A 127 -10.89 1.77 -2.00
CA ILE A 127 -12.20 2.26 -2.47
C ILE A 127 -12.36 3.75 -2.11
N GLU A 128 -12.02 4.15 -0.89
CA GLU A 128 -12.10 5.55 -0.47
C GLU A 128 -11.13 6.45 -1.27
N ALA A 129 -9.92 5.96 -1.57
CA ALA A 129 -8.91 6.72 -2.31
C ALA A 129 -9.19 6.79 -3.82
N TYR A 130 -9.70 5.72 -4.42
CA TYR A 130 -9.78 5.57 -5.88
C TYR A 130 -11.20 5.36 -6.42
N GLY A 131 -12.25 5.34 -5.60
CA GLY A 131 -13.59 4.82 -5.92
C GLY A 131 -14.07 5.01 -7.36
N SER A 132 -14.10 6.24 -7.88
CA SER A 132 -14.56 6.54 -9.26
C SER A 132 -13.68 5.97 -10.38
N GLN A 133 -12.49 5.48 -10.06
CA GLN A 133 -11.49 4.89 -10.94
C GLN A 133 -11.49 3.36 -10.89
N ILE A 134 -12.20 2.74 -9.95
CA ILE A 134 -12.32 1.28 -9.82
C ILE A 134 -13.56 0.81 -10.58
N GLY A 135 -13.38 -0.13 -11.50
CA GLY A 135 -14.50 -0.71 -12.26
C GLY A 135 -15.28 -1.80 -11.51
N ASP A 136 -14.60 -2.58 -10.66
CA ASP A 136 -15.16 -3.71 -9.92
C ASP A 136 -14.41 -3.94 -8.60
N ASP A 137 -15.04 -3.62 -7.48
CA ASP A 137 -14.45 -3.64 -6.14
C ASP A 137 -14.83 -4.87 -5.29
N ARG A 138 -15.46 -5.89 -5.90
CA ARG A 138 -16.00 -7.07 -5.20
C ARG A 138 -14.93 -7.86 -4.46
N THR A 139 -13.72 -7.96 -5.02
CA THR A 139 -12.56 -8.61 -4.41
C THR A 139 -11.32 -7.75 -4.57
N MET A 140 -10.27 -7.99 -3.78
CA MET A 140 -8.97 -7.34 -4.01
C MET A 140 -8.45 -7.59 -5.42
N TYR A 141 -8.66 -8.81 -5.95
CA TYR A 141 -8.25 -9.17 -7.31
C TYR A 141 -8.93 -8.30 -8.39
N THR A 142 -10.26 -8.15 -8.35
CA THR A 142 -10.96 -7.33 -9.34
C THR A 142 -10.67 -5.85 -9.12
N LEU A 143 -10.53 -5.41 -7.87
CA LEU A 143 -10.22 -4.02 -7.53
C LEU A 143 -8.88 -3.61 -8.16
N LEU A 144 -7.80 -4.36 -7.90
CA LEU A 144 -6.46 -4.02 -8.40
C LEU A 144 -6.43 -3.97 -9.93
N ARG A 145 -7.10 -4.92 -10.60
CA ARG A 145 -7.07 -5.03 -12.06
C ARG A 145 -7.97 -4.04 -12.79
N THR A 146 -9.00 -3.53 -12.12
CA THR A 146 -9.95 -2.57 -12.71
C THR A 146 -9.74 -1.14 -12.24
N ASN A 147 -8.76 -0.88 -11.37
CA ASN A 147 -8.39 0.46 -10.95
C ASN A 147 -7.60 1.18 -12.06
N ARG A 148 -8.22 2.17 -12.71
CA ARG A 148 -7.60 2.97 -13.78
C ARG A 148 -6.38 3.77 -13.31
N ALA A 149 -6.28 4.10 -12.03
CA ALA A 149 -5.10 4.76 -11.46
C ALA A 149 -3.84 3.88 -11.54
N TYR A 150 -4.02 2.56 -11.64
CA TYR A 150 -2.93 1.59 -11.73
C TYR A 150 -2.60 1.15 -13.15
N ALA A 151 -3.42 1.54 -14.14
CA ALA A 151 -3.23 1.16 -15.51
C ALA A 151 -1.87 1.67 -16.04
N GLY A 152 -1.09 0.76 -16.63
CA GLY A 152 0.19 1.10 -17.25
C GLY A 152 1.37 1.26 -16.27
N ILE A 153 1.17 1.09 -14.96
CA ILE A 153 2.30 0.98 -14.02
C ILE A 153 3.02 -0.34 -14.30
N ARG A 154 4.21 -0.27 -14.90
CA ARG A 154 4.99 -1.44 -15.28
C ARG A 154 5.72 -2.03 -14.08
N ALA A 155 5.85 -3.35 -14.06
CA ALA A 155 6.78 -4.00 -13.15
C ALA A 155 8.23 -3.55 -13.46
N PRO A 156 9.09 -3.43 -12.43
CA PRO A 156 10.49 -3.08 -12.62
C PRO A 156 11.21 -4.31 -13.19
N LEU A 157 11.24 -4.40 -14.52
CA LEU A 157 11.85 -5.51 -15.25
C LEU A 157 13.05 -5.05 -16.06
N VAL A 158 14.12 -5.85 -16.07
CA VAL A 158 15.35 -5.66 -16.83
C VAL A 158 15.62 -6.85 -17.75
N PRO A 159 16.37 -6.69 -18.87
CA PRO A 159 16.74 -7.81 -19.73
C PRO A 159 17.48 -8.92 -18.97
N ASN A 160 17.14 -10.18 -19.25
CA ASN A 160 17.87 -11.32 -18.71
C ASN A 160 19.31 -11.37 -19.25
N PRO A 161 20.35 -11.28 -18.40
CA PRO A 161 21.75 -11.30 -18.87
C PRO A 161 22.20 -12.68 -19.38
N HIS A 162 21.44 -13.74 -19.10
CA HIS A 162 21.80 -15.13 -19.42
C HIS A 162 20.96 -15.74 -20.55
N GLY A 163 20.10 -14.96 -21.21
CA GLY A 163 19.24 -15.49 -22.28
C GLY A 163 18.08 -14.57 -22.64
N PRO A 164 17.05 -15.09 -23.34
CA PRO A 164 15.85 -14.31 -23.64
C PRO A 164 15.03 -14.00 -22.38
N GLY A 165 14.13 -13.03 -22.53
CA GLY A 165 13.16 -12.62 -21.50
C GLY A 165 13.66 -11.52 -20.56
N LEU A 166 12.84 -11.24 -19.55
CA LEU A 166 13.04 -10.18 -18.58
C LEU A 166 13.08 -10.76 -17.16
N LEU A 167 13.78 -10.09 -16.24
CA LEU A 167 13.84 -10.44 -14.83
C LEU A 167 13.42 -9.25 -13.98
N ILE A 168 12.93 -9.49 -12.75
CA ILE A 168 12.69 -8.43 -11.77
C ILE A 168 14.03 -7.74 -11.46
N ASP A 169 14.02 -6.41 -11.52
CA ASP A 169 15.16 -5.59 -11.11
C ASP A 169 15.41 -5.73 -9.61
N ARG A 170 16.66 -5.98 -9.23
CA ARG A 170 17.08 -6.24 -7.85
C ARG A 170 18.12 -5.24 -7.34
N GLU A 171 18.48 -4.25 -8.17
CA GLU A 171 19.51 -3.24 -7.86
C GLU A 171 18.90 -1.87 -7.52
#